data_AF-A0A377KBL4-F1
#
_entry.id   AF-A0A377KBL4-F1
#
_cell.length_a   1.000
_cell.length_b   1.000
_cell.length_c   1.000
_cell.angle_alpha   90.00
_cell.angle_beta   90.00
_cell.angle_gamma   90.00
#
_symmetry.space_group_name_H-M   'P 1'
#
loop_
_entity.id
_entity.type
_entity.pdbx_description
1 polymer ?
#
loop_
_entity_poly.entity_id
_entity_poly.type
_entity_poly.pdbx_seq_one_letter_code
_entity_poly.pdbx_strand_id
1 'polypeptide(L)'
;MIREFLFQRKIKTVFFWPAHNLVLNSDSYNNLDLSGINADGFAAKLGVGPGNIFRGCIAHNNADDGWDLFNKIEDGPNASVTIENSVAYENGLPYNKADILKGSIGNGFKLGGEGQPVNHKVINSIAINNNMDGFTDNFNTGSLIVRNNIAMNNARYNYILRTNPYKFPSSILFDNNYSIRDDWENKIKDFLGDTVNSVNYKLLVSHETGPVQKDLFFTRDDSGNIIYPDFFLNIINKFN
;
A
#
# COMPACT_ATOMS: atom_id res chain seq x y z
N MET A 1 -35.58 36.06 15.84
CA MET A 1 -35.37 35.42 14.54
C MET A 1 -33.87 35.34 14.29
N ILE A 2 -33.22 34.27 14.75
CA ILE A 2 -31.78 34.03 14.56
C ILE A 2 -31.67 33.31 13.22
N ARG A 3 -31.00 33.94 12.25
CA ARG A 3 -30.68 33.30 10.97
C ARG A 3 -29.33 32.59 11.12
N GLU A 4 -29.36 31.28 10.90
CA GLU A 4 -28.19 30.44 10.70
C GLU A 4 -27.27 31.02 9.61
N PHE A 5 -25.98 31.12 9.92
CA PHE A 5 -24.90 31.14 8.93
C PHE A 5 -24.15 29.82 9.05
N LEU A 6 -24.63 28.80 8.35
CA LEU A 6 -23.95 27.53 8.13
C LEU A 6 -23.45 27.48 6.68
N PHE A 7 -22.23 26.97 6.51
CA PHE A 7 -21.48 26.73 5.27
C PHE A 7 -20.75 27.91 4.60
N GLN A 8 -19.65 28.37 5.23
CA GLN A 8 -18.52 28.99 4.51
C GLN A 8 -17.14 28.66 5.09
N ARG A 9 -16.94 27.47 5.69
CA ARG A 9 -15.61 27.04 6.16
C ARG A 9 -15.27 25.67 5.58
N LYS A 10 -14.59 25.65 4.41
CA LYS A 10 -13.59 24.63 3.97
C LYS A 10 -13.17 24.70 2.50
N ILE A 11 -13.75 25.57 1.65
CA ILE A 11 -13.30 25.68 0.24
C ILE A 11 -11.97 26.48 0.11
N LYS A 12 -11.58 27.29 1.11
CA LYS A 12 -10.37 28.13 1.06
C LYS A 12 -9.04 27.44 1.42
N THR A 13 -9.01 26.15 1.75
CA THR A 13 -7.80 25.49 2.31
C THR A 13 -7.17 24.43 1.42
N VAL A 14 -7.90 23.86 0.46
CA VAL A 14 -7.41 22.78 -0.44
C VAL A 14 -6.27 23.24 -1.35
N PHE A 15 -6.26 24.53 -1.70
CA PHE A 15 -5.19 25.15 -2.50
C PHE A 15 -3.81 25.08 -1.83
N PHE A 16 -3.77 25.03 -0.50
CA PHE A 16 -2.52 24.96 0.27
C PHE A 16 -2.11 23.52 0.59
N TRP A 17 -2.86 22.52 0.14
CA TRP A 17 -2.48 21.13 0.37
C TRP A 17 -1.22 20.79 -0.43
N PRO A 18 -0.27 20.05 0.17
CA PRO A 18 0.96 19.66 -0.52
C PRO A 18 0.66 18.96 -1.83
N ALA A 19 1.21 19.48 -2.93
CA ALA A 19 0.95 19.04 -4.28
C ALA A 19 2.26 18.96 -5.07
N HIS A 20 2.29 18.12 -6.10
CA HIS A 20 3.40 18.01 -7.05
C HIS A 20 4.77 17.68 -6.41
N ASN A 21 4.77 16.97 -5.29
CA ASN A 21 6.00 16.48 -4.67
C ASN A 21 6.43 15.16 -5.32
N LEU A 22 7.74 15.02 -5.56
CA LEU A 22 8.35 13.76 -5.93
C LEU A 22 9.26 13.32 -4.78
N VAL A 23 8.91 12.19 -4.16
CA VAL A 23 9.81 11.46 -3.26
C VAL A 23 10.45 10.35 -4.08
N LEU A 24 11.76 10.47 -4.30
CA LEU A 24 12.51 9.61 -5.22
C LEU A 24 13.58 8.84 -4.45
N ASN A 25 13.67 7.54 -4.70
CA ASN A 25 14.76 6.67 -4.24
C ASN A 25 15.09 6.81 -2.76
N SER A 26 14.05 6.97 -1.94
CA SER A 26 14.17 7.21 -0.51
C SER A 26 13.84 5.96 0.28
N ASP A 27 14.52 5.78 1.40
CA ASP A 27 14.31 4.67 2.33
C ASP A 27 13.80 5.22 3.65
N SER A 28 12.73 4.63 4.19
CA SER A 28 12.13 5.03 5.46
C SER A 28 11.85 3.78 6.31
N TYR A 29 12.56 3.65 7.43
CA TYR A 29 12.57 2.40 8.16
C TYR A 29 12.76 2.54 9.65
N ASN A 30 12.26 1.53 10.38
CA ASN A 30 12.36 1.43 11.83
C ASN A 30 11.86 2.68 12.57
N ASN A 31 10.88 3.38 11.97
CA ASN A 31 10.21 4.49 12.62
C ASN A 31 9.28 3.93 13.71
N LEU A 32 9.37 4.50 14.92
CA LEU A 32 8.59 4.07 16.08
C LEU A 32 8.13 5.28 16.89
N ASP A 33 6.82 5.46 16.99
CA ASP A 33 6.21 6.39 17.94
C ASP A 33 5.97 5.73 19.31
N LEU A 34 5.71 6.52 20.35
CA LEU A 34 5.51 6.00 21.72
C LEU A 34 4.35 5.01 21.85
N SER A 35 3.27 5.19 21.08
CA SER A 35 2.16 4.22 21.07
C SER A 35 2.44 3.03 20.17
N GLY A 36 3.35 3.21 19.20
CA GLY A 36 3.79 2.22 18.24
C GLY A 36 2.67 1.74 17.34
N ILE A 37 1.77 2.65 16.97
CA ILE A 37 0.63 2.43 16.08
C ILE A 37 0.38 3.59 15.11
N ASN A 38 1.30 4.57 15.00
CA ASN A 38 1.12 5.74 14.12
C ASN A 38 2.36 6.05 13.25
N ALA A 39 3.50 5.42 13.50
CA ALA A 39 4.73 5.69 12.76
C ALA A 39 4.81 4.87 11.47
N ASP A 40 4.42 5.50 10.37
CA ASP A 40 4.54 4.95 9.01
C ASP A 40 5.92 5.22 8.39
N GLY A 41 6.24 4.50 7.32
CA GLY A 41 7.39 4.81 6.46
C GLY A 41 7.16 6.07 5.63
N PHE A 42 6.10 6.09 4.83
CA PHE A 42 5.69 7.22 4.01
C PHE A 42 4.20 7.52 4.20
N ALA A 43 3.87 8.77 4.48
CA ALA A 43 2.49 9.19 4.71
C ALA A 43 2.14 10.41 3.84
N ALA A 44 1.26 10.20 2.86
CA ALA A 44 0.56 11.27 2.16
C ALA A 44 -0.92 11.16 2.55
N LYS A 45 -1.24 11.70 3.73
CA LYS A 45 -2.55 11.59 4.39
C LYS A 45 -3.02 12.95 4.93
N LEU A 46 -4.32 13.06 5.22
CA LEU A 46 -4.93 14.22 5.88
C LEU A 46 -4.70 15.58 5.18
N GLY A 47 -5.15 15.71 3.93
CA GLY A 47 -5.06 16.96 3.16
C GLY A 47 -3.98 16.93 2.10
N VAL A 48 -4.23 16.17 1.03
CA VAL A 48 -3.25 15.91 -0.03
C VAL A 48 -3.68 16.56 -1.33
N GLY A 49 -2.84 17.43 -1.86
CA GLY A 49 -3.02 18.07 -3.17
C GLY A 49 -2.62 17.16 -4.34
N PRO A 50 -2.87 17.56 -5.58
CA PRO A 50 -2.67 16.70 -6.75
C PRO A 50 -1.19 16.43 -7.06
N GLY A 51 -0.93 15.33 -7.77
CA GLY A 51 0.35 15.10 -8.44
C GLY A 51 1.50 14.67 -7.53
N ASN A 52 1.22 14.19 -6.33
CA ASN A 52 2.25 13.62 -5.45
C ASN A 52 2.65 12.21 -5.91
N ILE A 53 3.95 11.95 -5.96
CA ILE A 53 4.54 10.70 -6.45
C ILE A 53 5.59 10.19 -5.48
N PHE A 54 5.53 8.90 -5.15
CA PHE A 54 6.61 8.13 -4.53
C PHE A 54 7.16 7.17 -5.58
N ARG A 55 8.44 7.28 -5.91
CA ARG A 55 9.08 6.47 -6.94
C ARG A 55 10.35 5.83 -6.41
N GLY A 56 10.47 4.52 -6.60
CA GLY A 56 11.70 3.83 -6.25
C GLY A 56 11.92 3.76 -4.75
N CYS A 57 10.90 3.92 -3.89
CA CYS A 57 11.09 4.07 -2.45
C CYS A 57 11.04 2.72 -1.73
N ILE A 58 11.68 2.64 -0.56
CA ILE A 58 11.69 1.44 0.29
C ILE A 58 11.15 1.79 1.68
N ALA A 59 10.13 1.09 2.15
CA ALA A 59 9.59 1.27 3.51
C ALA A 59 9.62 -0.05 4.28
N HIS A 60 10.34 -0.11 5.40
CA HIS A 60 10.45 -1.37 6.13
C HIS A 60 10.56 -1.24 7.65
N ASN A 61 10.10 -2.27 8.36
CA ASN A 61 10.14 -2.35 9.82
C ASN A 61 9.57 -1.10 10.53
N ASN A 62 8.68 -0.33 9.88
CA ASN A 62 8.00 0.78 10.54
C ASN A 62 6.97 0.24 11.54
N ALA A 63 6.64 0.99 12.59
CA ALA A 63 5.76 0.50 13.65
C ALA A 63 4.31 0.35 13.21
N ASP A 64 3.82 1.25 12.34
CA ASP A 64 2.54 1.12 11.65
C ASP A 64 2.80 0.67 10.19
N ASP A 65 2.52 1.45 9.16
CA ASP A 65 2.57 0.97 7.78
C ASP A 65 3.84 1.33 7.01
N GLY A 66 4.05 0.66 5.86
CA GLY A 66 5.01 1.12 4.86
C GLY A 66 4.53 2.41 4.20
N TRP A 67 3.31 2.39 3.67
CA TRP A 67 2.60 3.56 3.13
C TRP A 67 1.24 3.72 3.77
N ASP A 68 0.93 4.93 4.22
CA ASP A 68 -0.40 5.32 4.68
C ASP A 68 -0.96 6.51 3.86
N LEU A 69 -2.01 6.24 3.09
CA LEU A 69 -2.78 7.22 2.32
C LEU A 69 -4.13 7.56 2.97
N PHE A 70 -4.25 7.39 4.29
CA PHE A 70 -5.49 7.59 5.03
C PHE A 70 -6.14 8.96 4.75
N ASN A 71 -7.45 8.91 4.55
CA ASN A 71 -8.27 10.08 4.31
C ASN A 71 -9.44 10.05 5.29
N LYS A 72 -9.62 11.14 6.04
CA LYS A 72 -10.81 11.30 6.87
C LYS A 72 -11.96 11.91 6.09
N ILE A 73 -13.18 11.43 6.31
CA ILE A 73 -14.38 12.02 5.69
C ILE A 73 -14.47 13.52 5.98
N GLU A 74 -14.12 13.93 7.20
CA GLU A 74 -14.23 15.33 7.64
C GLU A 74 -13.34 16.29 6.84
N ASP A 75 -12.22 15.81 6.29
CA ASP A 75 -11.26 16.65 5.55
C ASP A 75 -11.63 16.84 4.08
N GLY A 76 -12.58 16.06 3.57
CA GLY A 76 -12.90 16.00 2.15
C GLY A 76 -11.93 15.11 1.37
N PRO A 77 -12.12 14.98 0.04
CA PRO A 77 -11.31 14.07 -0.76
C PRO A 77 -9.89 14.61 -0.96
N ASN A 78 -8.89 13.82 -0.55
CA ASN A 78 -7.52 13.92 -1.02
C ASN A 78 -7.49 13.80 -2.54
N ALA A 79 -6.49 14.41 -3.16
CA ALA A 79 -6.15 14.10 -4.53
C ALA A 79 -5.40 12.76 -4.64
N SER A 80 -5.38 12.21 -5.86
CA SER A 80 -4.67 10.97 -6.17
C SER A 80 -3.16 11.07 -5.88
N VAL A 81 -2.62 9.96 -5.39
CA VAL A 81 -1.18 9.72 -5.15
C VAL A 81 -0.77 8.54 -6.02
N THR A 82 0.41 8.65 -6.64
CA THR A 82 1.02 7.55 -7.39
C THR A 82 2.21 6.99 -6.62
N ILE A 83 2.21 5.69 -6.39
CA ILE A 83 3.33 4.94 -5.83
C ILE A 83 3.82 4.00 -6.94
N GLU A 84 5.09 4.08 -7.29
CA GLU A 84 5.64 3.25 -8.37
C GLU A 84 7.06 2.74 -8.07
N ASN A 85 7.37 1.55 -8.58
CA ASN A 85 8.67 0.90 -8.45
C ASN A 85 9.16 0.83 -7.00
N SER A 86 8.26 0.62 -6.03
CA SER A 86 8.54 0.76 -4.59
C SER A 86 8.39 -0.56 -3.84
N VAL A 87 9.00 -0.67 -2.66
CA VAL A 87 9.01 -1.91 -1.86
C VAL A 87 8.57 -1.64 -0.43
N ALA A 88 7.62 -2.42 0.07
CA ALA A 88 7.20 -2.43 1.47
C ALA A 88 7.48 -3.80 2.10
N TYR A 89 8.29 -3.89 3.15
CA TYR A 89 8.51 -5.17 3.82
C TYR A 89 8.61 -5.08 5.34
N GLU A 90 8.14 -6.12 6.02
CA GLU A 90 8.24 -6.24 7.48
C GLU A 90 7.70 -5.04 8.29
N ASN A 91 6.82 -4.22 7.71
CA ASN A 91 6.15 -3.16 8.48
C ASN A 91 5.25 -3.80 9.55
N GLY A 92 5.08 -3.11 10.67
CA GLY A 92 4.53 -3.65 11.92
C GLY A 92 5.52 -4.51 12.73
N LEU A 93 6.81 -4.54 12.39
CA LEU A 93 7.88 -5.27 13.09
C LEU A 93 9.14 -4.38 13.29
N PRO A 94 9.07 -3.29 14.07
CA PRO A 94 10.24 -2.47 14.36
C PRO A 94 11.24 -3.21 15.24
N TYR A 95 12.53 -2.93 15.06
CA TYR A 95 13.64 -3.71 15.65
C TYR A 95 13.61 -3.78 17.18
N ASN A 96 13.07 -2.75 17.82
CA ASN A 96 13.08 -2.58 19.27
C ASN A 96 11.72 -2.85 19.94
N LYS A 97 10.81 -3.57 19.27
CA LYS A 97 9.51 -3.96 19.84
C LYS A 97 9.23 -5.43 19.50
N ALA A 98 9.19 -6.27 20.53
CA ALA A 98 8.87 -7.68 20.40
C ALA A 98 7.37 -7.96 20.57
N ASP A 99 6.97 -9.20 20.31
CA ASP A 99 5.66 -9.76 20.66
C ASP A 99 4.44 -9.04 20.04
N ILE A 100 4.64 -8.40 18.89
CA ILE A 100 3.54 -7.83 18.11
C ILE A 100 2.73 -8.97 17.52
N LEU A 101 1.43 -9.02 17.85
CA LEU A 101 0.54 -10.07 17.38
C LEU A 101 0.55 -10.11 15.84
N LYS A 102 0.79 -11.29 15.28
CA LYS A 102 0.80 -11.49 13.84
C LYS A 102 -0.57 -11.17 13.23
N GLY A 103 -0.59 -10.37 12.17
CA GLY A 103 -1.82 -9.96 11.48
C GLY A 103 -2.52 -8.74 12.11
N SER A 104 -1.92 -8.07 13.10
CA SER A 104 -2.59 -7.01 13.86
C SER A 104 -2.35 -5.60 13.34
N ILE A 105 -1.16 -5.31 12.83
CA ILE A 105 -0.72 -3.99 12.38
C ILE A 105 0.41 -4.15 11.34
N GLY A 106 0.64 -3.12 10.53
CA GLY A 106 1.74 -3.13 9.56
C GLY A 106 1.30 -3.57 8.19
N ASN A 107 0.60 -2.69 7.49
CA ASN A 107 0.32 -2.88 6.07
C ASN A 107 1.56 -2.49 5.25
N GLY A 108 1.73 -3.14 4.10
CA GLY A 108 2.70 -2.68 3.11
C GLY A 108 2.23 -1.36 2.49
N PHE A 109 1.08 -1.40 1.82
CA PHE A 109 0.46 -0.26 1.15
C PHE A 109 -1.01 -0.09 1.59
N LYS A 110 -1.26 0.87 2.48
CA LYS A 110 -2.60 1.30 2.92
C LYS A 110 -3.11 2.41 2.00
N LEU A 111 -4.01 2.09 1.08
CA LEU A 111 -4.40 2.93 -0.05
C LEU A 111 -5.66 3.78 0.19
N GLY A 112 -5.95 4.16 1.43
CA GLY A 112 -7.01 5.12 1.74
C GLY A 112 -7.58 4.97 3.14
N GLY A 113 -8.84 5.40 3.34
CA GLY A 113 -9.49 5.41 4.63
C GLY A 113 -10.97 5.84 4.58
N GLU A 114 -11.73 5.41 5.58
CA GLU A 114 -13.09 5.88 5.91
C GLU A 114 -14.11 5.93 4.77
N GLY A 115 -14.00 5.09 3.73
CA GLY A 115 -14.98 5.12 2.64
C GLY A 115 -14.76 6.27 1.64
N GLN A 116 -13.74 7.12 1.80
CA GLN A 116 -13.54 8.27 0.91
C GLN A 116 -13.02 7.81 -0.47
N PRO A 117 -13.68 8.20 -1.58
CA PRO A 117 -13.24 7.80 -2.92
C PRO A 117 -12.04 8.61 -3.38
N VAL A 118 -10.87 7.98 -3.46
CA VAL A 118 -9.65 8.58 -4.01
C VAL A 118 -8.97 7.60 -4.97
N ASN A 119 -8.71 8.04 -6.20
CA ASN A 119 -8.22 7.19 -7.28
C ASN A 119 -6.68 7.03 -7.22
N HIS A 120 -6.14 6.45 -6.15
CA HIS A 120 -4.70 6.21 -6.01
C HIS A 120 -4.20 5.15 -7.01
N LYS A 121 -2.88 5.15 -7.23
CA LYS A 121 -2.21 4.20 -8.12
C LYS A 121 -1.03 3.57 -7.40
N VAL A 122 -0.93 2.24 -7.46
CA VAL A 122 0.25 1.49 -7.02
C VAL A 122 0.69 0.55 -8.14
N ILE A 123 1.90 0.79 -8.66
CA ILE A 123 2.38 0.19 -9.90
C ILE A 123 3.79 -0.38 -9.70
N ASN A 124 4.07 -1.55 -10.27
CA ASN A 124 5.40 -2.18 -10.24
C ASN A 124 6.00 -2.27 -8.82
N SER A 125 5.18 -2.49 -7.80
CA SER A 125 5.58 -2.43 -6.39
C SER A 125 5.50 -3.79 -5.71
N ILE A 126 6.26 -3.96 -4.63
CA ILE A 126 6.43 -5.25 -3.97
C ILE A 126 6.08 -5.13 -2.48
N ALA A 127 5.26 -6.04 -1.95
CA ALA A 127 4.90 -6.11 -0.53
C ALA A 127 5.25 -7.49 0.07
N ILE A 128 6.14 -7.55 1.07
CA ILE A 128 6.66 -8.83 1.59
C ILE A 128 6.64 -8.87 3.10
N ASN A 129 6.11 -9.97 3.67
CA ASN A 129 6.22 -10.24 5.11
C ASN A 129 5.76 -9.09 6.02
N ASN A 130 4.94 -8.15 5.53
CA ASN A 130 4.38 -7.12 6.39
C ASN A 130 3.47 -7.81 7.41
N ASN A 131 3.43 -7.29 8.64
CA ASN A 131 2.77 -7.95 9.76
C ASN A 131 1.24 -7.84 9.73
N MET A 132 0.67 -7.18 8.72
CA MET A 132 -0.75 -7.20 8.38
C MET A 132 -0.96 -7.52 6.90
N ASP A 133 -1.46 -6.57 6.10
CA ASP A 133 -1.77 -6.79 4.68
C ASP A 133 -0.64 -6.33 3.76
N GLY A 134 -0.47 -6.95 2.59
CA GLY A 134 0.44 -6.45 1.57
C GLY A 134 -0.08 -5.16 0.93
N PHE A 135 -1.19 -5.28 0.22
CA PHE A 135 -1.93 -4.16 -0.38
C PHE A 135 -3.37 -4.16 0.13
N THR A 136 -3.81 -3.04 0.71
CA THR A 136 -5.16 -2.88 1.23
C THR A 136 -5.78 -1.61 0.68
N ASP A 137 -7.02 -1.69 0.20
CA ASP A 137 -7.80 -0.49 -0.14
C ASP A 137 -8.07 0.38 1.11
N ASN A 138 -7.99 -0.23 2.29
CA ASN A 138 -8.39 0.33 3.57
C ASN A 138 -9.73 1.09 3.50
N PHE A 139 -10.72 0.47 2.87
CA PHE A 139 -12.05 1.04 2.62
C PHE A 139 -12.06 2.27 1.71
N ASN A 140 -11.04 2.50 0.89
CA ASN A 140 -11.13 3.47 -0.21
C ASN A 140 -12.15 2.99 -1.26
N THR A 141 -13.08 3.86 -1.62
CA THR A 141 -14.16 3.57 -2.57
C THR A 141 -13.90 4.10 -3.99
N GLY A 142 -12.69 4.61 -4.22
CA GLY A 142 -12.24 5.18 -5.48
C GLY A 142 -11.88 4.11 -6.53
N SER A 143 -11.66 4.57 -7.76
CA SER A 143 -11.20 3.73 -8.86
C SER A 143 -9.68 3.58 -8.79
N LEU A 144 -9.22 2.66 -7.94
CA LEU A 144 -7.79 2.37 -7.77
C LEU A 144 -7.18 1.73 -9.02
N ILE A 145 -5.89 1.99 -9.25
CA ILE A 145 -5.07 1.22 -10.17
C ILE A 145 -4.05 0.43 -9.36
N VAL A 146 -4.17 -0.89 -9.38
CA VAL A 146 -3.26 -1.83 -8.73
C VAL A 146 -2.69 -2.71 -9.83
N ARG A 147 -1.48 -2.41 -10.31
CA ARG A 147 -0.91 -3.04 -11.51
C ARG A 147 0.53 -3.50 -11.35
N ASN A 148 0.86 -4.66 -11.93
CA ASN A 148 2.23 -5.19 -11.98
C ASN A 148 2.87 -5.36 -10.60
N ASN A 149 2.08 -5.62 -9.56
CA ASN A 149 2.59 -5.73 -8.20
C ASN A 149 2.85 -7.19 -7.82
N ILE A 150 3.75 -7.38 -6.86
CA ILE A 150 4.02 -8.68 -6.24
C ILE A 150 3.77 -8.58 -4.75
N ALA A 151 2.91 -9.44 -4.21
CA ALA A 151 2.69 -9.55 -2.78
C ALA A 151 3.07 -10.96 -2.32
N MET A 152 3.87 -11.06 -1.26
CA MET A 152 4.37 -12.34 -0.78
C MET A 152 4.31 -12.45 0.74
N ASN A 153 3.70 -13.52 1.24
CA ASN A 153 3.76 -13.92 2.64
C ASN A 153 3.39 -12.84 3.69
N ASN A 154 2.62 -11.82 3.32
CA ASN A 154 2.11 -10.82 4.27
C ASN A 154 1.18 -11.51 5.29
N ALA A 155 1.28 -11.16 6.58
CA ALA A 155 0.74 -11.97 7.66
C ALA A 155 -0.75 -12.31 7.52
N ARG A 156 -1.56 -11.39 7.01
CA ARG A 156 -3.00 -11.54 6.81
C ARG A 156 -3.32 -11.74 5.33
N TYR A 157 -3.60 -10.67 4.57
CA TYR A 157 -3.85 -10.75 3.13
C TYR A 157 -2.62 -10.32 2.33
N ASN A 158 -2.34 -10.93 1.18
CA ASN A 158 -1.41 -10.35 0.21
C ASN A 158 -2.10 -9.18 -0.49
N TYR A 159 -3.35 -9.39 -0.90
CA TYR A 159 -4.25 -8.37 -1.42
C TYR A 159 -5.61 -8.43 -0.73
N ILE A 160 -6.09 -7.28 -0.27
CA ILE A 160 -7.47 -7.09 0.17
C ILE A 160 -8.04 -5.81 -0.45
N LEU A 161 -8.89 -6.01 -1.45
CA LEU A 161 -9.63 -4.97 -2.15
C LEU A 161 -11.12 -5.29 -1.95
N ARG A 162 -11.77 -4.56 -1.07
CA ARG A 162 -13.08 -4.91 -0.52
C ARG A 162 -14.19 -4.54 -1.51
N THR A 163 -15.34 -5.18 -1.35
CA THR A 163 -16.57 -4.68 -1.97
C THR A 163 -16.88 -3.31 -1.40
N ASN A 164 -17.26 -2.40 -2.29
CA ASN A 164 -17.66 -1.06 -1.91
C ASN A 164 -19.04 -1.13 -1.24
N PRO A 165 -19.19 -0.85 0.07
CA PRO A 165 -20.51 -0.83 0.69
C PRO A 165 -21.34 0.39 0.24
N TYR A 166 -20.72 1.35 -0.44
CA TYR A 166 -21.35 2.55 -0.98
C TYR A 166 -21.55 2.41 -2.50
N LYS A 167 -22.70 2.86 -3.01
CA LYS A 167 -23.04 2.74 -4.44
C LYS A 167 -22.43 3.87 -5.26
N PHE A 168 -21.11 3.86 -5.44
CA PHE A 168 -20.43 4.69 -6.43
C PHE A 168 -20.11 3.88 -7.69
N PRO A 169 -20.17 4.47 -8.89
CA PRO A 169 -19.63 3.84 -10.08
C PRO A 169 -18.09 3.90 -10.02
N SER A 170 -17.50 3.03 -9.20
CA SER A 170 -16.05 2.84 -9.08
C SER A 170 -15.67 1.48 -9.65
N SER A 171 -14.60 1.41 -10.43
CA SER A 171 -14.02 0.14 -10.86
C SER A 171 -12.54 0.15 -10.51
N ILE A 172 -12.09 -0.86 -9.78
CA ILE A 172 -10.67 -1.05 -9.47
C ILE A 172 -10.06 -1.83 -10.63
N LEU A 173 -9.03 -1.27 -11.24
CA LEU A 173 -8.21 -2.00 -12.21
C LEU A 173 -7.14 -2.79 -11.47
N PHE A 174 -7.25 -4.12 -11.53
CA PHE A 174 -6.31 -5.05 -10.91
C PHE A 174 -5.64 -5.89 -11.99
N ASP A 175 -4.47 -5.46 -12.45
CA ASP A 175 -3.89 -5.94 -13.70
C ASP A 175 -2.47 -6.48 -13.52
N ASN A 176 -2.23 -7.72 -13.93
CA ASN A 176 -0.92 -8.39 -13.89
C ASN A 176 -0.26 -8.40 -12.50
N ASN A 177 -1.04 -8.70 -11.46
CA ASN A 177 -0.52 -8.82 -10.09
C ASN A 177 -0.23 -10.28 -9.75
N TYR A 178 0.73 -10.48 -8.85
CA TYR A 178 1.16 -11.78 -8.37
C TYR A 178 0.97 -11.85 -6.86
N SER A 179 0.34 -12.93 -6.40
CA SER A 179 0.22 -13.24 -4.98
C SER A 179 0.86 -14.58 -4.68
N ILE A 180 1.84 -14.55 -3.79
CA ILE A 180 2.76 -15.66 -3.55
C ILE A 180 2.71 -16.05 -2.08
N ARG A 181 2.59 -17.34 -1.80
CA ARG A 181 2.65 -17.89 -0.45
C ARG A 181 3.60 -19.07 -0.37
N ASP A 182 4.18 -19.33 0.79
CA ASP A 182 4.94 -20.57 1.00
C ASP A 182 4.03 -21.80 0.91
N ASP A 183 2.87 -21.69 1.53
CA ASP A 183 1.76 -22.63 1.44
C ASP A 183 0.44 -21.84 1.39
N TRP A 184 -0.56 -22.37 0.68
CA TRP A 184 -1.92 -21.81 0.71
C TRP A 184 -2.84 -22.55 1.69
N GLU A 185 -2.44 -23.72 2.19
CA GLU A 185 -3.31 -24.62 2.96
C GLU A 185 -3.81 -23.97 4.25
N ASN A 186 -2.98 -23.15 4.90
CA ASN A 186 -3.30 -22.52 6.19
C ASN A 186 -3.23 -20.99 6.14
N LYS A 187 -3.35 -20.39 4.95
CA LYS A 187 -3.30 -18.92 4.78
C LYS A 187 -4.66 -18.38 4.40
N ILE A 188 -4.91 -17.16 4.87
CA ILE A 188 -6.06 -16.39 4.42
C ILE A 188 -5.86 -16.07 2.94
N LYS A 189 -6.86 -16.42 2.12
CA LYS A 189 -6.86 -16.13 0.68
C LYS A 189 -7.08 -14.65 0.45
N ASP A 190 -6.52 -14.14 -0.64
CA ASP A 190 -6.77 -12.78 -1.07
C ASP A 190 -8.25 -12.52 -1.32
N PHE A 191 -8.67 -11.30 -1.03
CA PHE A 191 -10.05 -10.87 -1.19
C PHE A 191 -10.12 -9.79 -2.27
N LEU A 192 -10.78 -10.11 -3.38
CA LEU A 192 -11.06 -9.17 -4.46
C LEU A 192 -12.58 -9.02 -4.56
N GLY A 193 -13.07 -7.81 -4.26
CA GLY A 193 -14.48 -7.46 -4.28
C GLY A 193 -15.08 -7.45 -5.68
N ASP A 194 -16.41 -7.35 -5.73
CA ASP A 194 -17.23 -7.27 -6.94
C ASP A 194 -16.90 -6.11 -7.90
N THR A 195 -16.31 -5.02 -7.39
CA THR A 195 -15.89 -3.87 -8.21
C THR A 195 -14.49 -4.01 -8.80
N VAL A 196 -13.77 -5.09 -8.47
CA VAL A 196 -12.40 -5.35 -8.92
C VAL A 196 -12.43 -6.03 -10.29
N ASN A 197 -11.97 -5.32 -11.32
CA ASN A 197 -11.69 -5.89 -12.62
C ASN A 197 -10.30 -6.52 -12.62
N SER A 198 -10.25 -7.83 -12.38
CA SER A 198 -9.02 -8.61 -12.31
C SER A 198 -8.61 -9.16 -13.67
N VAL A 199 -7.42 -8.82 -14.11
CA VAL A 199 -6.81 -9.23 -15.38
C VAL A 199 -5.41 -9.78 -15.09
N ASN A 200 -5.07 -10.94 -15.65
CA ASN A 200 -3.75 -11.58 -15.51
C ASN A 200 -3.27 -11.78 -14.06
N TYR A 201 -4.21 -11.99 -13.13
CA TYR A 201 -3.88 -12.28 -11.73
C TYR A 201 -3.38 -13.72 -11.55
N LYS A 202 -2.26 -13.90 -10.84
CA LYS A 202 -1.70 -15.22 -10.56
C LYS A 202 -1.53 -15.46 -9.06
N LEU A 203 -2.06 -16.60 -8.60
CA LEU A 203 -1.79 -17.18 -7.29
C LEU A 203 -0.68 -18.22 -7.47
N LEU A 204 0.42 -18.06 -6.75
CA LEU A 204 1.59 -18.94 -6.85
C LEU A 204 1.99 -19.47 -5.47
N VAL A 205 2.71 -20.58 -5.45
CA VAL A 205 3.41 -21.08 -4.26
C VAL A 205 4.91 -20.85 -4.38
N SER A 206 5.59 -20.51 -3.28
CA SER A 206 6.97 -20.01 -3.36
C SER A 206 7.94 -21.01 -3.99
N HIS A 207 7.72 -22.32 -3.82
CA HIS A 207 8.55 -23.35 -4.49
C HIS A 207 8.44 -23.35 -6.03
N GLU A 208 7.38 -22.79 -6.63
CA GLU A 208 7.28 -22.57 -8.09
C GLU A 208 8.13 -21.37 -8.56
N THR A 209 8.52 -20.52 -7.61
CA THR A 209 9.22 -19.25 -7.82
C THR A 209 10.68 -19.26 -7.33
N GLY A 210 11.06 -20.25 -6.53
CA GLY A 210 12.37 -20.38 -5.88
C GLY A 210 12.30 -20.11 -4.36
N PRO A 211 13.31 -20.51 -3.58
CA PRO A 211 13.33 -20.28 -2.14
C PRO A 211 13.37 -18.78 -1.84
N VAL A 212 12.49 -18.32 -0.96
CA VAL A 212 12.52 -16.96 -0.43
C VAL A 212 13.77 -16.79 0.42
N GLN A 213 14.58 -15.77 0.14
CA GLN A 213 15.70 -15.42 1.01
C GLN A 213 15.18 -14.99 2.38
N LYS A 214 15.75 -15.59 3.42
CA LYS A 214 15.38 -15.34 4.81
C LYS A 214 15.71 -13.91 5.27
N ASP A 215 16.75 -13.33 4.69
CA ASP A 215 17.19 -11.97 4.95
C ASP A 215 16.80 -11.09 3.75
N LEU A 216 15.68 -10.38 3.88
CA LEU A 216 15.22 -9.44 2.85
C LEU A 216 15.97 -8.13 3.01
N PHE A 217 16.90 -7.87 2.10
CA PHE A 217 17.58 -6.59 2.00
C PHE A 217 17.57 -6.12 0.56
N PHE A 218 17.10 -4.89 0.36
CA PHE A 218 17.05 -4.26 -0.95
C PHE A 218 18.17 -3.23 -1.04
N THR A 219 18.92 -3.30 -2.14
CA THR A 219 19.98 -2.32 -2.46
C THR A 219 19.59 -1.54 -3.70
N ARG A 220 20.45 -0.59 -4.09
CA ARG A 220 20.25 0.22 -5.29
C ARG A 220 21.44 0.09 -6.22
N ASP A 221 21.18 0.22 -7.52
CA ASP A 221 22.22 0.40 -8.53
C ASP A 221 22.70 1.87 -8.57
N ASP A 222 23.70 2.15 -9.42
CA ASP A 222 24.28 3.49 -9.58
C ASP A 222 23.28 4.53 -10.13
N SER A 223 22.17 4.07 -10.73
CA SER A 223 21.07 4.92 -11.20
C SER A 223 19.97 5.12 -10.13
N GLY A 224 20.15 4.51 -8.95
CA GLY A 224 19.23 4.56 -7.83
C GLY A 224 18.04 3.60 -7.95
N ASN A 225 17.99 2.73 -8.96
CA ASN A 225 16.94 1.72 -9.08
C ASN A 225 17.11 0.66 -8.02
N ILE A 226 16.00 0.13 -7.51
CA ILE A 226 16.03 -0.99 -6.57
C ILE A 226 16.54 -2.23 -7.30
N ILE A 227 17.57 -2.87 -6.73
CA ILE A 227 18.05 -4.18 -7.18
C ILE A 227 17.17 -5.23 -6.51
N TYR A 228 16.35 -5.89 -7.32
CA TYR A 228 15.47 -6.95 -6.84
C TYR A 228 16.25 -8.26 -6.68
N PRO A 229 16.03 -9.00 -5.57
CA PRO A 229 16.54 -10.36 -5.43
C PRO A 229 16.18 -11.25 -6.62
N ASP A 230 17.08 -12.19 -6.98
CA ASP A 230 16.96 -13.07 -8.16
C ASP A 230 15.61 -13.80 -8.24
N PHE A 231 15.02 -14.18 -7.10
CA PHE A 231 13.73 -14.86 -7.10
C PHE A 231 12.61 -13.98 -7.68
N PHE A 232 12.63 -12.66 -7.46
CA PHE A 232 11.68 -11.74 -8.09
C PHE A 232 11.91 -11.62 -9.58
N LEU A 233 13.17 -11.55 -10.01
CA LEU A 233 13.52 -11.53 -11.43
C LEU A 233 13.05 -12.82 -12.13
N ASN A 234 13.14 -13.96 -11.45
CA ASN A 234 12.63 -15.23 -11.96
C ASN A 234 11.11 -15.21 -12.13
N ILE A 235 10.36 -14.63 -11.18
CA ILE A 235 8.91 -14.45 -11.31
C ILE A 235 8.58 -13.56 -12.51
N ILE A 236 9.23 -12.39 -12.58
CA ILE A 236 9.04 -11.41 -13.66
C ILE A 236 9.34 -12.06 -15.02
N ASN A 237 10.43 -12.81 -15.15
CA ASN A 237 10.83 -13.40 -16.43
C ASN A 237 10.02 -14.64 -16.82
N LYS A 238 9.59 -15.45 -15.85
CA LYS A 238 8.87 -16.71 -16.10
C LYS A 238 7.40 -16.49 -16.45
N PHE A 239 6.82 -15.38 -15.96
CA PHE A 239 5.39 -15.17 -16.01
C PHE A 239 4.94 -13.91 -16.76
N ASN A 240 5.87 -13.06 -17.22
CA ASN A 240 5.57 -12.04 -18.24
C ASN A 240 5.69 -12.58 -19.67
#